data_AF-A0A0P0VHT7-F1
#
_entry.id   AF-A0A0P0VHT7-F1
#
_cell.length_a   1.000
_cell.length_b   1.000
_cell.length_c   1.000
_cell.angle_alpha   90.00
_cell.angle_beta   90.00
_cell.angle_gamma   90.00
#
_symmetry.space_group_name_H-M   'P 1'
#
loop_
_entity.id
_entity.type
_entity.pdbx_description
1 polymer ?
#
loop_
_entity_poly.entity_id
_entity_poly.type
_entity_poly.pdbx_seq_one_letter_code
_entity_poly.pdbx_strand_id
1 'polypeptide(L)'
;DSSGESNVAVFKPIDEEPMAKNNPRGLPLSTDGEGLKRGTRVGEGALREVAAYILDHPVYGCKSCDVPGFSGVPPTALVRCFHMGKGSNKVGSLQLFVDNNGSCEDMGPRAFPVKEVQKIAILDIRLANADRHAGNILVCQDGEDHLKLIPIDHGYCLPEKFEDCTFEWLYWPQAREPFGPETAAYIGSLDADKDIALLKFHGWALSPQCARVLRISTMLLKKGAERGLTPYDIGSILCRQTVKKESEIEAIIEEAEDAILPGTSEETFLETISEIMDFHLDKLAVKLKKF
;
A
#
# COMPACT_ATOMS: atom_id res chain seq x y z
N ASP A 1 4.82 -14.22 27.25
CA ASP A 1 3.92 -15.33 27.68
C ASP A 1 4.55 -16.07 28.86
N SER A 2 3.97 -17.18 29.34
CA SER A 2 4.47 -17.95 30.48
C SER A 2 5.80 -18.69 30.24
N SER A 3 6.38 -18.63 29.03
CA SER A 3 7.72 -19.17 28.73
C SER A 3 8.84 -18.15 28.96
N GLY A 4 8.50 -16.86 29.19
CA GLY A 4 9.49 -15.77 29.27
C GLY A 4 10.05 -15.38 27.89
N GLU A 5 9.49 -15.92 26.81
CA GLU A 5 9.86 -15.57 25.45
C GLU A 5 9.11 -14.30 25.02
N SER A 6 9.83 -13.40 24.35
CA SER A 6 9.29 -12.19 23.75
C SER A 6 9.30 -12.35 22.23
N ASN A 7 8.20 -12.01 21.57
CA ASN A 7 8.19 -11.93 20.11
C ASN A 7 9.11 -10.80 19.67
N VAL A 8 10.06 -11.10 18.78
CA VAL A 8 11.03 -10.11 18.28
C VAL A 8 10.79 -9.74 16.82
N ALA A 9 10.23 -10.66 16.03
CA ALA A 9 9.95 -10.45 14.63
C ALA A 9 8.89 -11.43 14.10
N VAL A 10 8.25 -11.05 13.00
CA VAL A 10 7.35 -11.89 12.21
C VAL A 10 8.07 -12.29 10.94
N PHE A 11 8.27 -13.61 10.74
CA PHE A 11 8.87 -14.16 9.52
C PHE A 11 7.80 -14.77 8.62
N LYS A 12 7.71 -14.32 7.36
CA LYS A 12 6.77 -14.84 6.35
C LYS A 12 7.54 -15.49 5.20
N PRO A 13 7.67 -16.84 5.18
CA PRO A 13 8.39 -17.55 4.12
C PRO A 13 7.67 -17.48 2.77
N ILE A 14 8.42 -17.21 1.71
CA ILE A 14 7.93 -17.16 0.32
C ILE A 14 7.25 -18.48 -0.09
N ASP A 15 7.83 -19.61 0.33
CA ASP A 15 7.34 -20.94 -0.07
C ASP A 15 6.07 -21.38 0.69
N GLU A 16 5.66 -20.62 1.71
CA GLU A 16 4.47 -20.87 2.53
C GLU A 16 3.32 -19.88 2.23
N GLU A 17 3.52 -18.93 1.29
CA GLU A 17 2.47 -18.00 0.83
C GLU A 17 1.22 -18.75 0.34
N PRO A 18 0.03 -18.11 0.32
CA PRO A 18 -1.15 -18.68 -0.30
C PRO A 18 -0.86 -19.17 -1.72
N MET A 19 -1.29 -20.40 -2.02
CA MET A 19 -1.07 -21.09 -3.30
C MET A 19 0.40 -21.41 -3.63
N ALA A 20 1.33 -21.24 -2.69
CA ALA A 20 2.71 -21.68 -2.82
C ALA A 20 2.89 -23.17 -2.44
N LYS A 21 4.03 -23.74 -2.85
CA LYS A 21 4.34 -25.17 -2.73
C LYS A 21 4.13 -25.76 -1.32
N ASN A 22 4.51 -25.02 -0.29
CA ASN A 22 4.50 -25.48 1.10
C ASN A 22 3.46 -24.72 1.94
N ASN A 23 2.39 -24.22 1.31
CA ASN A 23 1.34 -23.49 2.01
C ASN A 23 0.74 -24.34 3.16
N PRO A 24 0.78 -23.86 4.42
CA PRO A 24 0.34 -24.65 5.58
C PRO A 24 -1.18 -24.81 5.66
N ARG A 25 -1.95 -24.00 4.92
CA ARG A 25 -3.42 -24.07 4.89
C ARG A 25 -3.94 -25.06 3.83
N GLY A 26 -3.05 -25.71 3.07
CA GLY A 26 -3.43 -26.69 2.05
C GLY A 26 -4.18 -26.10 0.86
N LEU A 27 -3.97 -24.81 0.56
CA LEU A 27 -4.57 -24.18 -0.62
C LEU A 27 -4.00 -24.80 -1.90
N PRO A 28 -4.82 -24.92 -2.98
CA PRO A 28 -4.34 -25.39 -4.28
C PRO A 28 -3.19 -24.52 -4.80
N LEU A 29 -2.24 -25.14 -5.50
CA LEU A 29 -1.17 -24.41 -6.18
C LEU A 29 -1.72 -23.53 -7.29
N SER A 30 -1.10 -22.36 -7.47
CA SER A 30 -1.44 -21.49 -8.58
C SER A 30 -1.07 -22.13 -9.92
N THR A 31 -1.99 -22.07 -10.88
CA THR A 31 -1.83 -22.67 -12.21
C THR A 31 -1.21 -21.72 -13.23
N ASP A 32 -1.37 -20.41 -13.03
CA ASP A 32 -0.92 -19.33 -13.93
C ASP A 32 0.05 -18.35 -13.24
N GLY A 33 0.35 -18.58 -11.96
CA GLY A 33 1.21 -17.74 -11.15
C GLY A 33 0.50 -16.58 -10.46
N GLU A 34 -0.81 -16.37 -10.72
CA GLU A 34 -1.61 -15.37 -10.01
C GLU A 34 -1.82 -15.82 -8.55
N GLY A 35 -1.71 -14.85 -7.63
CA GLY A 35 -1.91 -15.02 -6.20
C GLY A 35 -3.39 -14.92 -5.80
N LEU A 36 -3.63 -14.78 -4.50
CA LEU A 36 -5.00 -14.71 -3.96
C LEU A 36 -5.73 -13.42 -4.36
N LYS A 37 -4.98 -12.31 -4.51
CA LYS A 37 -5.49 -11.02 -4.98
C LYS A 37 -5.12 -10.84 -6.45
N ARG A 38 -6.06 -10.38 -7.27
CA ARG A 38 -5.87 -10.16 -8.70
C ARG A 38 -4.73 -9.19 -8.96
N GLY A 39 -3.88 -9.54 -9.92
CA GLY A 39 -2.68 -8.77 -10.23
C GLY A 39 -1.53 -8.94 -9.23
N THR A 40 -1.63 -9.83 -8.24
CA THR A 40 -0.47 -10.23 -7.41
C THR A 40 0.07 -11.58 -7.88
N ARG A 41 1.36 -11.85 -7.67
CA ARG A 41 1.98 -13.13 -8.03
C ARG A 41 2.38 -13.92 -6.80
N VAL A 42 2.20 -15.25 -6.88
CA VAL A 42 2.65 -16.17 -5.82
C VAL A 42 4.16 -16.08 -5.66
N GLY A 43 4.62 -15.92 -4.43
CA GLY A 43 6.03 -15.86 -4.07
C GLY A 43 6.65 -14.46 -4.13
N GLU A 44 5.85 -13.43 -4.40
CA GLU A 44 6.30 -12.02 -4.35
C GLU A 44 5.84 -11.28 -3.10
N GLY A 45 5.03 -11.90 -2.23
CA GLY A 45 4.50 -11.26 -1.02
C GLY A 45 5.61 -10.75 -0.10
N ALA A 46 6.65 -11.55 0.12
CA ALA A 46 7.81 -11.12 0.90
C ALA A 46 8.53 -9.89 0.33
N LEU A 47 8.60 -9.74 -1.00
CA LEU A 47 9.22 -8.58 -1.65
C LEU A 47 8.36 -7.33 -1.46
N ARG A 48 7.02 -7.49 -1.51
CA ARG A 48 6.04 -6.42 -1.30
C ARG A 48 6.07 -5.88 0.13
N GLU A 49 6.23 -6.76 1.12
CA GLU A 49 6.45 -6.36 2.52
C GLU A 49 7.69 -5.49 2.69
N VAL A 50 8.81 -5.91 2.07
CA VAL A 50 10.07 -5.16 2.10
C VAL A 50 9.95 -3.84 1.34
N ALA A 51 9.25 -3.83 0.21
CA ALA A 51 8.99 -2.62 -0.56
C ALA A 51 8.15 -1.61 0.21
N ALA A 52 7.10 -2.05 0.91
CA ALA A 52 6.29 -1.16 1.75
C ALA A 52 7.12 -0.48 2.83
N TYR A 53 8.03 -1.22 3.47
CA TYR A 53 9.00 -0.60 4.37
C TYR A 53 9.92 0.36 3.64
N ILE A 54 10.61 -0.04 2.56
CA ILE A 54 11.56 0.84 1.85
C ILE A 54 10.90 2.14 1.37
N LEU A 55 9.66 2.05 0.88
CA LEU A 55 8.92 3.17 0.30
C LEU A 55 8.14 4.01 1.32
N ASP A 56 8.13 3.62 2.60
CA ASP A 56 7.64 4.45 3.70
C ASP A 56 8.68 5.54 4.04
N HIS A 57 8.75 6.56 3.19
CA HIS A 57 9.74 7.64 3.30
C HIS A 57 9.51 8.48 4.56
N PRO A 58 10.57 9.01 5.20
CA PRO A 58 10.41 9.97 6.29
C PRO A 58 9.90 11.32 5.76
N VAL A 59 9.34 12.16 6.65
CA VAL A 59 8.92 13.54 6.31
C VAL A 59 10.10 14.38 5.79
N TYR A 60 11.28 14.21 6.40
CA TYR A 60 12.49 14.95 6.09
C TYR A 60 13.69 14.01 5.96
N GLY A 61 14.57 14.32 5.02
CA GLY A 61 15.81 13.59 4.80
C GLY A 61 15.64 12.29 4.02
N CYS A 62 16.64 11.43 4.10
CA CYS A 62 16.63 10.11 3.47
C CYS A 62 16.30 9.04 4.52
N LYS A 63 15.65 7.96 4.09
CA LYS A 63 15.36 6.82 4.96
C LYS A 63 16.68 6.22 5.48
N SER A 64 16.85 6.22 6.79
CA SER A 64 17.92 5.53 7.51
C SER A 64 17.29 4.70 8.64
N CYS A 65 18.07 3.85 9.30
CA CYS A 65 17.55 2.97 10.36
C CYS A 65 16.92 3.73 11.54
N ASP A 66 17.32 4.98 11.78
CA ASP A 66 16.91 5.75 12.97
C ASP A 66 15.80 6.77 12.69
N VAL A 67 15.44 6.98 11.43
CA VAL A 67 14.37 7.92 11.06
C VAL A 67 13.12 7.13 10.68
N PRO A 68 12.02 7.24 11.45
CA PRO A 68 10.80 6.53 11.13
C PRO A 68 10.21 7.02 9.80
N GLY A 69 9.64 6.08 9.05
CA GLY A 69 8.85 6.44 7.88
C GLY A 69 7.57 7.18 8.27
N PHE A 70 7.00 7.88 7.29
CA PHE A 70 5.81 8.71 7.46
C PHE A 70 4.62 7.92 8.02
N SER A 71 4.37 6.73 7.49
CA SER A 71 3.27 5.85 7.87
C SER A 71 3.64 4.94 9.05
N GLY A 72 4.92 4.69 9.25
CA GLY A 72 5.44 3.91 10.37
C GLY A 72 5.41 2.41 10.13
N VAL A 73 5.65 1.96 8.89
CA VAL A 73 5.84 0.54 8.58
C VAL A 73 7.04 0.02 9.39
N PRO A 74 6.89 -1.05 10.18
CA PRO A 74 7.99 -1.56 10.98
C PRO A 74 9.16 -2.02 10.10
N PRO A 75 10.43 -1.89 10.57
CA PRO A 75 11.59 -2.37 9.86
C PRO A 75 11.39 -3.78 9.32
N THR A 76 11.47 -3.94 8.00
CA THR A 76 11.30 -5.24 7.38
C THR A 76 12.36 -5.48 6.29
N ALA A 77 12.94 -6.67 6.33
CA ALA A 77 14.06 -7.08 5.48
C ALA A 77 13.79 -8.45 4.86
N LEU A 78 14.35 -8.67 3.67
CA LEU A 78 14.39 -10.01 3.07
C LEU A 78 15.52 -10.80 3.71
N VAL A 79 15.21 -11.93 4.32
CA VAL A 79 16.20 -12.76 5.02
C VAL A 79 16.13 -14.21 4.59
N ARG A 80 17.24 -14.92 4.80
CA ARG A 80 17.30 -16.38 4.74
C ARG A 80 17.42 -16.92 6.16
N CYS A 81 16.41 -17.65 6.62
CA CYS A 81 16.37 -18.26 7.94
C CYS A 81 16.48 -19.79 7.85
N PHE A 82 17.29 -20.39 8.73
CA PHE A 82 17.30 -21.84 8.90
C PHE A 82 16.28 -22.23 9.98
N HIS A 83 15.25 -22.97 9.59
CA HIS A 83 14.22 -23.41 10.52
C HIS A 83 14.59 -24.78 11.11
N MET A 84 15.18 -24.78 12.32
CA MET A 84 15.70 -25.97 13.00
C MET A 84 14.69 -27.14 13.03
N GLY A 85 13.40 -26.84 13.26
CA GLY A 85 12.35 -27.87 13.36
C GLY A 85 11.93 -28.54 12.03
N LYS A 86 12.22 -27.91 10.88
CA LYS A 86 11.90 -28.44 9.53
C LYS A 86 13.18 -28.77 8.74
N GLY A 87 14.37 -28.56 9.32
CA GLY A 87 15.67 -28.85 8.70
C GLY A 87 15.91 -28.17 7.35
N SER A 88 15.29 -27.03 7.08
CA SER A 88 15.35 -26.36 5.77
C SER A 88 15.60 -24.86 5.88
N ASN A 89 16.35 -24.32 4.92
CA ASN A 89 16.53 -22.89 4.73
C ASN A 89 15.32 -22.32 3.99
N LYS A 90 14.76 -21.25 4.52
CA LYS A 90 13.62 -20.54 3.93
C LYS A 90 14.01 -19.09 3.68
N VAL A 91 13.53 -18.54 2.58
CA VAL A 91 13.65 -17.11 2.26
C VAL A 91 12.29 -16.47 2.47
N GLY A 92 12.25 -15.30 3.09
CA GLY A 92 11.01 -14.63 3.45
C GLY A 92 11.24 -13.21 3.96
N SER A 93 10.17 -12.47 4.16
CA SER A 93 10.23 -11.18 4.83
C SER A 93 10.32 -11.41 6.34
N LEU A 94 11.18 -10.63 7.00
CA LEU A 94 11.29 -10.57 8.45
C LEU A 94 10.98 -9.14 8.88
N GLN A 95 9.84 -8.96 9.55
CA GLN A 95 9.39 -7.67 10.05
C GLN A 95 9.57 -7.60 11.55
N LEU A 96 10.13 -6.51 12.05
CA LEU A 96 10.28 -6.26 13.49
C LEU A 96 8.91 -6.35 14.17
N PHE A 97 8.83 -7.12 15.24
CA PHE A 97 7.62 -7.21 16.04
C PHE A 97 7.44 -5.89 16.80
N VAL A 98 6.22 -5.37 16.82
CA VAL A 98 5.87 -4.15 17.53
C VAL A 98 4.92 -4.51 18.66
N ASP A 99 5.31 -4.17 19.90
CA ASP A 99 4.41 -4.27 21.05
C ASP A 99 3.18 -3.39 20.82
N ASN A 100 2.01 -3.99 20.96
CA ASN A 100 0.73 -3.37 20.59
C ASN A 100 -0.40 -3.80 21.53
N ASN A 101 -1.50 -3.08 21.47
CA ASN A 101 -2.71 -3.29 22.27
C ASN A 101 -3.83 -3.99 21.47
N GLY A 102 -3.49 -4.66 20.37
CA GLY A 102 -4.45 -5.28 19.45
C GLY A 102 -4.50 -4.59 18.09
N SER A 103 -5.47 -4.99 17.27
CA SER A 103 -5.71 -4.38 15.95
C SER A 103 -6.88 -3.40 15.99
N CYS A 104 -7.08 -2.66 14.90
CA CYS A 104 -8.24 -1.78 14.78
C CYS A 104 -9.58 -2.53 14.70
N GLU A 105 -9.60 -3.86 14.49
CA GLU A 105 -10.84 -4.66 14.50
C GLU A 105 -11.53 -4.66 15.87
N ASP A 106 -10.74 -4.47 16.94
CA ASP A 106 -11.22 -4.50 18.32
C ASP A 106 -11.67 -3.12 18.82
N MET A 107 -11.55 -2.07 17.99
CA MET A 107 -11.80 -0.67 18.39
C MET A 107 -12.71 0.08 17.41
N GLY A 108 -13.55 0.97 17.95
CA GLY A 108 -14.38 1.84 17.12
C GLY A 108 -13.55 2.94 16.44
N PRO A 109 -13.72 3.19 15.13
CA PRO A 109 -12.84 4.07 14.37
C PRO A 109 -12.82 5.52 14.84
N ARG A 110 -13.86 5.97 15.57
CA ARG A 110 -13.94 7.32 16.14
C ARG A 110 -12.83 7.64 17.14
N ALA A 111 -12.18 6.64 17.72
CA ALA A 111 -11.09 6.83 18.67
C ALA A 111 -9.76 7.17 17.99
N PHE A 112 -9.62 6.92 16.69
CA PHE A 112 -8.34 7.06 16.00
C PHE A 112 -8.02 8.52 15.64
N PRO A 113 -6.78 8.99 15.89
CA PRO A 113 -6.37 10.33 15.45
C PRO A 113 -6.40 10.48 13.93
N VAL A 114 -6.81 11.65 13.44
CA VAL A 114 -6.89 11.94 11.99
C VAL A 114 -5.55 11.72 11.29
N LYS A 115 -4.46 12.25 11.87
CA LYS A 115 -3.11 12.09 11.30
C LYS A 115 -2.69 10.63 11.15
N GLU A 116 -3.06 9.78 12.10
CA GLU A 116 -2.70 8.36 12.11
C GLU A 116 -3.46 7.55 11.06
N VAL A 117 -4.71 7.92 10.77
CA VAL A 117 -5.46 7.32 9.65
C VAL A 117 -4.91 7.83 8.31
N GLN A 118 -4.70 9.15 8.18
CA GLN A 118 -4.24 9.75 6.92
C GLN A 118 -2.86 9.25 6.49
N LYS A 119 -1.92 9.02 7.42
CA LYS A 119 -0.61 8.48 7.06
C LYS A 119 -0.68 7.08 6.47
N ILE A 120 -1.59 6.24 6.94
CA ILE A 120 -1.81 4.89 6.40
C ILE A 120 -2.48 4.99 5.03
N ALA A 121 -3.50 5.84 4.91
CA ALA A 121 -4.20 6.08 3.65
C ALA A 121 -3.25 6.52 2.52
N ILE A 122 -2.31 7.41 2.82
CA ILE A 122 -1.30 7.88 1.86
C ILE A 122 -0.43 6.74 1.32
N LEU A 123 0.06 5.87 2.20
CA LEU A 123 0.86 4.73 1.79
C LEU A 123 0.03 3.71 1.02
N ASP A 124 -1.17 3.38 1.50
CA ASP A 124 -2.03 2.39 0.85
C ASP A 124 -2.52 2.84 -0.53
N ILE A 125 -2.85 4.12 -0.71
CA ILE A 125 -3.17 4.70 -2.02
C ILE A 125 -1.95 4.57 -2.93
N ARG A 126 -0.78 5.04 -2.49
CA ARG A 126 0.44 5.00 -3.30
C ARG A 126 0.84 3.57 -3.69
N LEU A 127 0.68 2.61 -2.79
CA LEU A 127 1.00 1.22 -3.07
C LEU A 127 -0.18 0.43 -3.64
N ALA A 128 -1.34 1.04 -3.90
CA ALA A 128 -2.54 0.37 -4.39
C ALA A 128 -2.85 -0.92 -3.61
N ASN A 129 -2.90 -0.83 -2.28
CA ASN A 129 -3.03 -1.98 -1.40
C ASN A 129 -4.36 -2.72 -1.64
N ALA A 130 -4.29 -4.03 -1.91
CA ALA A 130 -5.46 -4.86 -2.20
C ALA A 130 -6.06 -5.54 -0.95
N ASP A 131 -5.52 -5.29 0.24
CA ASP A 131 -5.93 -5.99 1.46
C ASP A 131 -5.81 -5.15 2.74
N ARG A 132 -6.02 -3.83 2.69
CA ARG A 132 -6.05 -3.04 3.93
C ARG A 132 -7.39 -3.20 4.64
N HIS A 133 -7.47 -4.18 5.54
CA HIS A 133 -8.53 -4.29 6.56
C HIS A 133 -8.04 -3.82 7.94
N ALA A 134 -8.98 -3.63 8.88
CA ALA A 134 -8.68 -3.13 10.22
C ALA A 134 -7.71 -4.05 11.01
N GLY A 135 -7.72 -5.36 10.74
CA GLY A 135 -6.80 -6.34 11.33
C GLY A 135 -5.34 -6.14 10.92
N ASN A 136 -5.11 -5.47 9.79
CA ASN A 136 -3.77 -5.13 9.29
C ASN A 136 -3.27 -3.78 9.82
N ILE A 137 -3.96 -3.18 10.80
CA ILE A 137 -3.55 -1.94 11.45
C ILE A 137 -3.50 -2.16 12.95
N LEU A 138 -2.29 -2.19 13.51
CA LEU A 138 -2.09 -2.34 14.95
C LEU A 138 -2.34 -1.02 15.66
N VAL A 139 -2.85 -1.11 16.88
CA VAL A 139 -3.02 0.01 17.80
C VAL A 139 -1.94 -0.07 18.88
N CYS A 140 -1.19 1.01 19.06
CA CYS A 140 -0.19 1.15 20.10
C CYS A 140 -0.52 2.38 20.95
N GLN A 141 -0.32 2.28 22.27
CA GLN A 141 -0.46 3.41 23.18
C GLN A 141 0.93 3.97 23.50
N ASP A 142 1.21 5.20 23.06
CA ASP A 142 2.44 5.93 23.38
C ASP A 142 2.15 6.93 24.53
N GLY A 143 2.43 6.51 25.76
CA GLY A 143 2.05 7.26 26.96
C GLY A 143 0.54 7.22 27.27
N GLU A 144 0.07 8.07 28.18
CA GLU A 144 -1.32 7.99 28.68
C GLU A 144 -2.39 8.37 27.63
N ASP A 145 -2.07 9.24 26.65
CA ASP A 145 -3.08 9.85 25.76
C ASP A 145 -2.77 9.83 24.24
N HIS A 146 -1.69 9.18 23.78
CA HIS A 146 -1.36 9.16 22.34
C HIS A 146 -1.55 7.78 21.71
N LEU A 147 -2.66 7.62 20.99
CA LEU A 147 -2.91 6.43 20.18
C LEU A 147 -2.13 6.52 18.87
N LYS A 148 -1.29 5.53 18.60
CA LYS A 148 -0.52 5.37 17.36
C LYS A 148 -1.04 4.16 16.57
N LEU A 149 -1.20 4.32 15.27
CA LEU A 149 -1.54 3.28 14.33
C LEU A 149 -0.31 2.83 13.55
N ILE A 150 -0.12 1.52 13.44
CA ILE A 150 1.01 0.91 12.75
C ILE A 150 0.48 0.00 11.63
N PRO A 151 0.69 0.35 10.35
CA PRO A 151 0.30 -0.52 9.25
C PRO A 151 1.26 -1.71 9.18
N ILE A 152 0.70 -2.90 9.10
CA ILE A 152 1.43 -4.16 8.87
C ILE A 152 0.81 -4.90 7.68
N ASP A 153 1.39 -6.03 7.31
CA ASP A 153 0.85 -6.94 6.29
C ASP A 153 0.61 -6.30 4.91
N HIS A 154 1.70 -6.00 4.21
CA HIS A 154 1.69 -5.40 2.88
C HIS A 154 1.91 -6.40 1.75
N GLY A 155 1.73 -7.70 2.02
CA GLY A 155 1.96 -8.78 1.04
C GLY A 155 1.13 -8.66 -0.24
N TYR A 156 0.03 -7.88 -0.22
CA TYR A 156 -0.87 -7.65 -1.35
C TYR A 156 -0.88 -6.20 -1.87
N CYS A 157 0.20 -5.45 -1.66
CA CYS A 157 0.39 -4.14 -2.28
C CYS A 157 1.17 -4.23 -3.60
N LEU A 158 1.22 -3.14 -4.37
CA LEU A 158 1.88 -2.97 -5.68
C LEU A 158 1.39 -3.94 -6.79
N PRO A 159 0.09 -4.23 -6.92
CA PRO A 159 -0.40 -5.19 -7.91
C PRO A 159 -0.11 -4.75 -9.35
N GLU A 160 -0.29 -5.66 -10.31
CA GLU A 160 -0.22 -5.37 -11.75
C GLU A 160 -1.45 -4.61 -12.26
N LYS A 161 -2.54 -4.56 -11.48
CA LYS A 161 -3.82 -3.92 -11.82
C LYS A 161 -4.51 -3.38 -10.55
N PHE A 162 -5.40 -2.41 -10.69
CA PHE A 162 -6.13 -1.79 -9.57
C PHE A 162 -7.35 -2.57 -9.07
N GLU A 163 -7.75 -3.62 -9.79
CA GLU A 163 -9.02 -4.34 -9.63
C GLU A 163 -9.42 -4.69 -8.17
N ASP A 164 -8.47 -5.13 -7.34
CA ASP A 164 -8.74 -5.57 -5.96
C ASP A 164 -8.35 -4.53 -4.88
N CYS A 165 -8.05 -3.27 -5.24
CA CYS A 165 -7.73 -2.22 -4.26
C CYS A 165 -8.83 -2.12 -3.18
N THR A 166 -8.44 -2.29 -1.92
CA THR A 166 -9.39 -2.40 -0.79
C THR A 166 -8.86 -1.64 0.41
N PHE A 167 -9.64 -0.66 0.89
CA PHE A 167 -9.28 0.23 1.99
C PHE A 167 -10.40 0.33 3.03
N GLU A 168 -10.23 -0.29 4.20
CA GLU A 168 -11.19 -0.20 5.30
C GLU A 168 -11.33 1.23 5.84
N TRP A 169 -10.23 2.00 5.85
CA TRP A 169 -10.23 3.36 6.36
C TRP A 169 -11.10 4.33 5.55
N LEU A 170 -11.55 3.97 4.34
CA LEU A 170 -12.53 4.76 3.57
C LEU A 170 -13.83 5.01 4.34
N TYR A 171 -14.21 4.08 5.22
CA TYR A 171 -15.45 4.16 5.98
C TYR A 171 -15.27 4.87 7.33
N TRP A 172 -14.05 5.33 7.64
CA TRP A 172 -13.75 6.02 8.89
C TRP A 172 -13.90 7.53 8.71
N PRO A 173 -14.45 8.25 9.70
CA PRO A 173 -14.70 9.70 9.57
C PRO A 173 -13.43 10.50 9.28
N GLN A 174 -12.27 10.06 9.78
CA GLN A 174 -10.96 10.69 9.59
C GLN A 174 -10.54 10.76 8.13
N ALA A 175 -10.98 9.82 7.29
CA ALA A 175 -10.65 9.83 5.85
C ALA A 175 -11.34 10.98 5.10
N ARG A 176 -12.37 11.59 5.68
CA ARG A 176 -13.10 12.73 5.11
C ARG A 176 -12.53 14.08 5.53
N GLU A 177 -11.52 14.09 6.38
CA GLU A 177 -10.82 15.31 6.77
C GLU A 177 -9.79 15.68 5.71
N PRO A 178 -9.60 16.98 5.41
CA PRO A 178 -8.59 17.43 4.45
C PRO A 178 -7.17 17.15 4.95
N PHE A 179 -6.22 17.05 4.02
CA PHE A 179 -4.81 16.96 4.38
C PHE A 179 -4.32 18.29 4.98
N GLY A 180 -3.57 18.20 6.08
CA GLY A 180 -2.84 19.36 6.61
C GLY A 180 -1.69 19.79 5.69
N PRO A 181 -1.17 21.02 5.84
CA PRO A 181 -0.12 21.55 4.97
C PRO A 181 1.18 20.73 5.00
N GLU A 182 1.58 20.21 6.15
CA GLU A 182 2.75 19.32 6.29
C GLU A 182 2.55 18.02 5.51
N THR A 183 1.36 17.42 5.62
CA THR A 183 0.99 16.19 4.92
C THR A 183 0.92 16.42 3.40
N ALA A 184 0.35 17.54 2.96
CA ALA A 184 0.30 17.90 1.54
C ALA A 184 1.71 18.13 0.97
N ALA A 185 2.60 18.78 1.73
CA ALA A 185 4.00 18.95 1.34
C ALA A 185 4.74 17.61 1.22
N TYR A 186 4.51 16.68 2.16
CA TYR A 186 5.03 15.32 2.08
C TYR A 186 4.54 14.62 0.82
N ILE A 187 3.23 14.62 0.54
CA ILE A 187 2.64 14.04 -0.68
C ILE A 187 3.29 14.64 -1.94
N GLY A 188 3.43 15.98 -1.99
CA GLY A 188 4.05 16.69 -3.12
C GLY A 188 5.49 16.27 -3.41
N SER A 189 6.23 15.83 -2.37
CA SER A 189 7.63 15.39 -2.48
C SER A 189 7.81 13.97 -3.05
N LEU A 190 6.76 13.15 -3.06
CA LEU A 190 6.83 11.76 -3.53
C LEU A 190 7.12 11.67 -5.03
N ASP A 191 7.89 10.65 -5.43
CA ASP A 191 8.43 10.50 -6.79
C ASP A 191 8.54 9.02 -7.17
N ALA A 192 7.59 8.56 -7.99
CA ALA A 192 7.46 7.14 -8.34
C ALA A 192 8.67 6.59 -9.12
N ASP A 193 9.34 7.39 -9.95
CA ASP A 193 10.49 6.90 -10.72
C ASP A 193 11.73 6.72 -9.82
N LYS A 194 11.92 7.62 -8.84
CA LYS A 194 12.92 7.42 -7.79
C LYS A 194 12.61 6.20 -6.93
N ASP A 195 11.34 5.97 -6.63
CA ASP A 195 10.89 4.79 -5.87
C ASP A 195 11.17 3.49 -6.60
N ILE A 196 10.86 3.42 -7.91
CA ILE A 196 11.14 2.27 -8.76
C ILE A 196 12.65 2.01 -8.82
N ALA A 197 13.46 3.06 -8.97
CA ALA A 197 14.92 2.94 -8.98
C ALA A 197 15.45 2.46 -7.61
N LEU A 198 14.87 2.93 -6.50
CA LEU A 198 15.23 2.52 -5.15
C LEU A 198 14.91 1.05 -4.90
N LEU A 199 13.73 0.57 -5.29
CA LEU A 199 13.38 -0.86 -5.18
C LEU A 199 14.33 -1.73 -6.00
N LYS A 200 14.67 -1.30 -7.23
CA LYS A 200 15.64 -2.00 -8.07
C LYS A 200 17.02 -2.05 -7.43
N PHE A 201 17.47 -0.96 -6.80
CA PHE A 201 18.72 -0.91 -6.05
C PHE A 201 18.72 -1.92 -4.87
N HIS A 202 17.59 -2.07 -4.19
CA HIS A 202 17.41 -3.05 -3.11
C HIS A 202 17.10 -4.48 -3.59
N GLY A 203 17.21 -4.74 -4.89
CA GLY A 203 17.17 -6.09 -5.45
C GLY A 203 15.80 -6.56 -5.96
N TRP A 204 14.79 -5.68 -6.01
CA TRP A 204 13.51 -5.98 -6.64
C TRP A 204 13.23 -5.09 -7.83
N ALA A 205 13.37 -5.65 -9.04
CA ALA A 205 12.95 -4.99 -10.27
C ALA A 205 11.45 -5.23 -10.48
N LEU A 206 10.64 -4.18 -10.30
CA LEU A 206 9.21 -4.23 -10.58
C LEU A 206 8.94 -4.64 -12.03
N SER A 207 7.87 -5.40 -12.25
CA SER A 207 7.34 -5.60 -13.60
C SER A 207 6.86 -4.25 -14.16
N PRO A 208 6.84 -4.06 -15.50
CA PRO A 208 6.31 -2.86 -16.11
C PRO A 208 4.91 -2.50 -15.61
N GLN A 209 4.06 -3.50 -15.38
CA GLN A 209 2.70 -3.34 -14.88
C GLN A 209 2.66 -2.82 -13.43
N CYS A 210 3.44 -3.42 -12.52
CA CYS A 210 3.53 -2.93 -11.14
C CYS A 210 4.12 -1.51 -11.08
N ALA A 211 5.13 -1.23 -11.91
CA ALA A 211 5.73 0.10 -12.02
C ALA A 211 4.72 1.15 -12.53
N ARG A 212 3.90 0.79 -13.53
CA ARG A 212 2.82 1.63 -14.03
C ARG A 212 1.78 1.92 -12.94
N VAL A 213 1.34 0.91 -12.19
CA VAL A 213 0.42 1.08 -11.05
C VAL A 213 1.00 2.08 -10.04
N LEU A 214 2.26 1.93 -9.62
CA LEU A 214 2.91 2.85 -8.68
C LEU A 214 2.99 4.30 -9.22
N ARG A 215 3.24 4.48 -10.52
CA ARG A 215 3.26 5.81 -11.15
C ARG A 215 1.88 6.45 -11.13
N ILE A 216 0.87 5.71 -11.58
CA ILE A 216 -0.52 6.21 -11.68
C ILE A 216 -1.07 6.52 -10.28
N SER A 217 -0.87 5.63 -9.30
CA SER A 217 -1.35 5.83 -7.94
C SER A 217 -0.68 7.02 -7.24
N THR A 218 0.64 7.19 -7.43
CA THR A 218 1.38 8.35 -6.91
C THR A 218 0.91 9.64 -7.58
N MET A 219 0.70 9.62 -8.90
CA MET A 219 0.16 10.76 -9.66
C MET A 219 -1.23 11.16 -9.16
N LEU A 220 -2.13 10.19 -9.00
CA LEU A 220 -3.48 10.39 -8.49
C LEU A 220 -3.48 11.00 -7.09
N LEU A 221 -2.64 10.48 -6.19
CA LEU A 221 -2.50 11.01 -4.84
C LEU A 221 -2.04 12.47 -4.85
N LYS A 222 -1.02 12.81 -5.64
CA LYS A 222 -0.47 14.17 -5.75
C LYS A 222 -1.49 15.15 -6.33
N LYS A 223 -2.05 14.82 -7.51
CA LYS A 223 -3.05 15.64 -8.20
C LYS A 223 -4.32 15.83 -7.39
N GLY A 224 -4.73 14.80 -6.63
CA GLY A 224 -5.89 14.87 -5.75
C GLY A 224 -5.62 15.78 -4.54
N ALA A 225 -4.49 15.60 -3.86
CA ALA A 225 -4.11 16.44 -2.72
C ALA A 225 -3.96 17.92 -3.10
N GLU A 226 -3.37 18.23 -4.26
CA GLU A 226 -3.26 19.59 -4.80
C GLU A 226 -4.63 20.26 -5.02
N ARG A 227 -5.67 19.47 -5.30
CA ARG A 227 -7.05 19.94 -5.47
C ARG A 227 -7.84 20.03 -4.16
N GLY A 228 -7.21 19.70 -3.04
CA GLY A 228 -7.86 19.65 -1.73
C GLY A 228 -8.81 18.46 -1.56
N LEU A 229 -8.65 17.40 -2.37
CA LEU A 229 -9.39 16.16 -2.19
C LEU A 229 -8.93 15.45 -0.91
N THR A 230 -9.87 14.82 -0.21
CA THR A 230 -9.62 14.08 1.02
C THR A 230 -9.10 12.67 0.72
N PRO A 231 -8.52 11.95 1.70
CA PRO A 231 -8.22 10.52 1.53
C PRO A 231 -9.42 9.71 1.04
N TYR A 232 -10.62 10.04 1.52
CA TYR A 232 -11.86 9.40 1.09
C TYR A 232 -12.12 9.59 -0.40
N ASP A 233 -12.00 10.83 -0.88
CA ASP A 233 -12.26 11.15 -2.29
C ASP A 233 -11.25 10.44 -3.19
N ILE A 234 -9.97 10.48 -2.84
CA ILE A 234 -8.90 9.85 -3.62
C ILE A 234 -9.02 8.32 -3.56
N GLY A 235 -9.15 7.73 -2.37
CA GLY A 235 -9.26 6.28 -2.22
C GLY A 235 -10.51 5.69 -2.89
N SER A 236 -11.62 6.44 -2.93
CA SER A 236 -12.85 6.03 -3.62
C SER A 236 -12.67 5.90 -5.14
N ILE A 237 -11.70 6.60 -5.74
CA ILE A 237 -11.36 6.49 -7.16
C ILE A 237 -10.68 5.13 -7.44
N LEU A 238 -9.87 4.62 -6.50
CA LEU A 238 -9.17 3.33 -6.65
C LEU A 238 -10.07 2.12 -6.37
N CYS A 239 -11.04 2.25 -5.45
CA CYS A 239 -11.83 1.11 -5.00
C CYS A 239 -13.07 0.88 -5.88
N ARG A 240 -13.26 -0.37 -6.32
CA ARG A 240 -14.51 -0.80 -6.95
C ARG A 240 -15.68 -0.74 -5.95
N GLN A 241 -16.83 -0.18 -6.37
CA GLN A 241 -18.04 -0.15 -5.53
C GLN A 241 -18.66 -1.54 -5.34
N THR A 242 -18.50 -2.40 -6.34
CA THR A 242 -18.88 -3.82 -6.30
C THR A 242 -17.88 -4.60 -7.14
N VAL A 243 -17.75 -5.90 -6.91
CA VAL A 243 -16.84 -6.78 -7.68
C VAL A 243 -17.07 -6.72 -9.21
N LYS A 244 -18.25 -6.29 -9.65
CA LYS A 244 -18.66 -6.23 -11.08
C LYS A 244 -18.56 -4.85 -11.71
N LYS A 245 -18.32 -3.80 -10.92
CA LYS A 245 -18.28 -2.42 -11.41
C LYS A 245 -16.86 -1.90 -11.24
N GLU A 246 -16.23 -1.64 -12.37
CA GLU A 246 -14.91 -1.03 -12.43
C GLU A 246 -14.86 0.27 -11.64
N SER A 247 -13.69 0.51 -11.05
CA SER A 247 -13.36 1.70 -10.31
C SER A 247 -13.15 2.88 -11.26
N GLU A 248 -13.19 4.10 -10.73
CA GLU A 248 -12.97 5.28 -11.56
C GLU A 248 -11.54 5.32 -12.12
N ILE A 249 -10.54 4.79 -11.39
CA ILE A 249 -9.17 4.68 -11.92
C ILE A 249 -9.06 3.71 -13.10
N GLU A 250 -9.83 2.63 -13.10
CA GLU A 250 -9.85 1.68 -14.21
C GLU A 250 -10.46 2.31 -15.46
N ALA A 251 -11.56 3.06 -15.31
CA ALA A 251 -12.15 3.81 -16.41
C ALA A 251 -11.21 4.90 -16.96
N ILE A 252 -10.46 5.59 -16.09
CA ILE A 252 -9.44 6.58 -16.51
C ILE A 252 -8.31 5.91 -17.29
N ILE A 253 -7.88 4.71 -16.88
CA ILE A 253 -6.86 3.93 -17.58
C ILE A 253 -7.38 3.48 -18.95
N GLU A 254 -8.60 2.95 -19.02
CA GLU A 254 -9.24 2.52 -20.27
C GLU A 254 -9.37 3.71 -21.25
N GLU A 255 -9.83 4.87 -20.78
CA GLU A 255 -9.93 6.09 -21.59
C GLU A 255 -8.55 6.52 -22.14
N ALA A 256 -7.49 6.39 -21.34
CA ALA A 256 -6.12 6.68 -21.78
C ALA A 256 -5.58 5.66 -22.79
N GLU A 257 -5.91 4.37 -22.61
CA GLU A 257 -5.54 3.30 -23.55
C GLU A 257 -6.25 3.48 -24.91
N ASP A 258 -7.53 3.86 -24.90
CA ASP A 258 -8.31 4.15 -26.11
C ASP A 258 -7.85 5.42 -26.85
N ALA A 259 -7.26 6.37 -26.13
CA ALA A 259 -6.76 7.63 -26.70
C ALA A 259 -5.41 7.49 -27.42
N ILE A 260 -4.70 6.37 -27.26
CA ILE A 260 -3.36 6.16 -27.85
C ILE A 260 -3.34 4.99 -28.84
N LEU A 261 -2.39 5.01 -29.77
CA LEU A 261 -2.21 3.90 -30.72
C LEU A 261 -1.41 2.75 -30.09
N PRO A 262 -1.65 1.49 -30.52
CA PRO A 262 -0.83 0.36 -30.11
C PRO A 262 0.67 0.60 -30.37
N GLY A 263 1.52 0.29 -29.40
CA GLY A 263 2.97 0.48 -29.50
C GLY A 263 3.47 1.89 -29.14
N THR A 264 2.60 2.77 -28.67
CA THR A 264 2.97 4.05 -28.06
C THR A 264 3.87 3.83 -26.84
N SER A 265 4.78 4.78 -26.59
CA SER A 265 5.72 4.70 -25.48
C SER A 265 5.03 4.79 -24.12
N GLU A 266 5.64 4.24 -23.07
CA GLU A 266 5.15 4.35 -21.70
C GLU A 266 5.05 5.82 -21.25
N GLU A 267 6.01 6.65 -21.64
CA GLU A 267 6.04 8.08 -21.31
C GLU A 267 4.82 8.81 -21.89
N THR A 268 4.55 8.60 -23.18
CA THR A 268 3.37 9.17 -23.84
C THR A 268 2.06 8.67 -23.22
N PHE A 269 1.98 7.39 -22.84
CA PHE A 269 0.80 6.88 -22.12
C PHE A 269 0.60 7.58 -20.76
N LEU A 270 1.69 7.80 -20.02
CA LEU A 270 1.66 8.48 -18.71
C LEU A 270 1.32 9.98 -18.84
N GLU A 271 1.71 10.63 -19.93
CA GLU A 271 1.29 12.00 -20.25
C GLU A 271 -0.21 12.04 -20.55
N THR A 272 -0.71 11.15 -21.42
CA THR A 272 -2.14 11.07 -21.75
C THR A 272 -3.01 10.81 -20.52
N ILE A 273 -2.65 9.84 -19.69
CA ILE A 273 -3.42 9.55 -18.47
C ILE A 273 -3.35 10.70 -17.47
N SER A 274 -2.24 11.45 -17.40
CA SER A 274 -2.14 12.65 -16.55
C SER A 274 -3.18 13.70 -16.93
N GLU A 275 -3.34 13.97 -18.24
CA GLU A 275 -4.31 14.96 -18.75
C GLU A 275 -5.76 14.51 -18.52
N ILE A 276 -6.07 13.24 -18.82
CA ILE A 276 -7.40 12.66 -18.58
C ILE A 276 -7.72 12.70 -17.08
N MET A 277 -6.77 12.31 -16.24
CA MET A 277 -6.93 12.35 -14.79
C MET A 277 -7.20 13.77 -14.28
N ASP A 278 -6.52 14.79 -14.81
CA ASP A 278 -6.79 16.20 -14.46
C ASP A 278 -8.25 16.57 -14.75
N PHE A 279 -8.80 16.17 -15.90
CA PHE A 279 -10.20 16.42 -16.26
C PHE A 279 -11.19 15.77 -15.28
N HIS A 280 -10.97 14.49 -14.93
CA HIS A 280 -11.82 13.76 -13.97
C HIS A 280 -11.75 14.38 -12.57
N LEU A 281 -10.55 14.73 -12.10
CA LEU A 281 -10.34 15.32 -10.78
C LEU A 281 -10.89 16.75 -10.68
N ASP A 282 -10.77 17.57 -11.73
CA ASP A 282 -11.36 18.91 -11.77
C ASP A 282 -12.88 18.86 -11.68
N LYS A 283 -13.50 17.93 -12.42
CA LYS A 283 -14.94 17.69 -12.38
C LYS A 283 -15.40 17.26 -10.99
N LEU A 284 -14.64 16.37 -10.33
CA LEU A 284 -14.92 15.93 -8.97
C LEU A 284 -14.79 17.08 -7.97
N ALA A 285 -13.70 17.85 -8.03
CA ALA A 285 -13.47 18.98 -7.14
C ALA A 285 -14.56 20.07 -7.27
N VAL A 286 -15.03 20.36 -8.50
CA VAL A 286 -16.16 21.28 -8.72
C VAL A 286 -17.46 20.72 -8.14
N LYS A 287 -17.70 19.41 -8.26
CA LYS A 287 -18.90 18.77 -7.69
C LYS A 287 -18.90 18.86 -6.17
N LEU A 288 -17.76 18.62 -5.52
CA LEU A 288 -17.64 18.65 -4.06
C LEU A 288 -17.78 20.07 -3.49
N LYS A 289 -17.32 21.11 -4.21
CA LYS A 289 -17.52 22.53 -3.79
C LYS A 289 -18.95 23.03 -3.87
N LYS A 290 -19.87 22.27 -4.50
CA LYS A 290 -21.30 22.64 -4.61
C LYS A 290 -22.14 22.16 -3.43
N PHE A 291 -21.57 21.37 -2.52
CA PHE A 291 -22.18 20.85 -1.31
C PHE A 291 -21.40 21.32 -0.08
#